data_AF-A0A0L0V3D0-F1
#
_entry.id   AF-A0A0L0V3D0-F1
#
_cell.length_a   1.000
_cell.length_b   1.000
_cell.length_c   1.000
_cell.angle_alpha   90.00
_cell.angle_beta   90.00
_cell.angle_gamma   90.00
#
_symmetry.space_group_name_H-M   'P 1'
#
loop_
_entity.id
_entity.type
_entity.pdbx_description
1 polymer ?
#
loop_
_entity_poly.entity_id
_entity_poly.type
_entity_poly.pdbx_seq_one_letter_code
_entity_poly.pdbx_strand_id
1 'polypeptide(L)'
;MMTAYYTFILLVISLLAQRSISRQDGFQCYDLKANKDDCVKAQNGIVYLEPSKTLGTESRLETTASVGSCTIKIHRRRPQNIAAKADVDDALNSIFKCSGSSGYTIVYSVNNSDIQVSVMPSNY
;
A
#
# COMPACT_ATOMS: atom_id res chain seq x y z
N MET A 1 15.54 -44.49 12.96
CA MET A 1 14.99 -43.18 13.38
C MET A 1 15.32 -42.15 12.31
N MET A 2 14.39 -41.83 11.39
CA MET A 2 14.48 -40.64 10.51
C MET A 2 13.21 -40.56 9.64
N THR A 3 12.06 -40.23 10.24
CA THR A 3 10.77 -40.11 9.51
C THR A 3 9.90 -38.95 10.00
N ALA A 4 10.48 -37.94 10.67
CA ALA A 4 9.71 -36.84 11.26
C ALA A 4 10.09 -35.43 10.76
N TYR A 5 11.08 -35.29 9.87
CA TYR A 5 11.57 -33.97 9.45
C TYR A 5 10.89 -33.40 8.19
N TYR A 6 10.22 -34.22 7.38
CA TYR A 6 9.68 -33.79 6.09
C TYR A 6 8.26 -33.20 6.14
N THR A 7 7.49 -33.47 7.20
CA THR A 7 6.09 -33.04 7.29
C THR A 7 5.93 -31.60 7.81
N PHE A 8 6.94 -31.08 8.52
CA PHE A 8 6.89 -29.72 9.08
C PHE A 8 7.20 -28.62 8.06
N ILE A 9 8.06 -28.88 7.08
CA ILE A 9 8.49 -27.84 6.10
C ILE A 9 7.35 -27.48 5.14
N LEU A 10 6.46 -28.41 4.81
CA LEU A 10 5.35 -28.17 3.89
C LEU A 10 4.23 -27.31 4.48
N LEU A 11 4.03 -27.33 5.80
CA LEU A 11 2.97 -26.52 6.47
C LEU A 11 3.33 -25.03 6.54
N VAL A 12 4.61 -24.66 6.54
CA VAL A 12 5.04 -23.26 6.60
C VAL A 12 4.95 -22.58 5.23
N ILE A 13 5.10 -23.34 4.14
CA ILE A 13 5.05 -22.81 2.77
C ILE A 13 3.61 -22.43 2.38
N SER A 14 2.61 -23.20 2.82
CA SER A 14 1.20 -22.91 2.53
C SER A 14 0.68 -21.67 3.28
N LEU A 15 1.25 -21.33 4.43
CA LEU A 15 0.85 -20.12 5.19
C LEU A 15 1.37 -18.81 4.54
N LEU A 16 2.42 -18.87 3.72
CA LEU A 16 2.97 -17.71 3.01
C LEU A 16 2.20 -17.36 1.72
N ALA A 17 1.35 -18.27 1.22
CA ALA A 17 0.64 -18.11 -0.04
C ALA A 17 -0.76 -17.49 0.10
N GLN A 18 -1.31 -17.39 1.31
CA GLN A 18 -2.52 -16.59 1.56
C GLN A 18 -2.17 -15.12 1.80
N ARG A 19 -1.38 -14.51 0.92
CA ARG A 19 -1.56 -13.08 0.66
C ARG A 19 -2.86 -12.99 -0.11
N SER A 20 -3.98 -12.82 0.60
CA SER A 20 -5.22 -12.38 0.00
C SER A 20 -4.89 -11.12 -0.80
N ILE A 21 -4.84 -11.30 -2.13
CA ILE A 21 -4.34 -10.29 -3.05
C ILE A 21 -5.31 -9.13 -2.95
N SER A 22 -4.87 -8.02 -2.38
CA SER A 22 -5.65 -6.79 -2.41
C SER A 22 -5.89 -6.44 -3.87
N ARG A 23 -7.17 -6.40 -4.24
CA ARG A 23 -7.55 -6.13 -5.61
C ARG A 23 -7.30 -4.64 -5.87
N GLN A 24 -6.49 -4.36 -6.88
CA GLN A 24 -6.33 -3.01 -7.38
C GLN A 24 -7.34 -2.76 -8.51
N ASP A 25 -7.93 -1.58 -8.52
CA ASP A 25 -8.85 -1.14 -9.57
C ASP A 25 -8.60 0.33 -9.91
N GLY A 26 -9.05 0.78 -11.08
CA GLY A 26 -8.84 2.15 -11.54
C GLY A 26 -7.36 2.58 -11.60
N PHE A 27 -6.44 1.63 -11.80
CA PHE A 27 -5.01 1.93 -11.88
C PHE A 27 -4.74 2.84 -13.09
N GLN A 28 -4.11 3.98 -12.84
CA GLN A 28 -3.73 4.94 -13.88
C GLN A 28 -2.38 5.55 -13.56
N CYS A 29 -1.44 5.46 -14.49
CA CYS A 29 -0.22 6.26 -14.47
C CYS A 29 -0.53 7.69 -14.92
N TYR A 30 0.08 8.68 -14.28
CA TYR A 30 0.04 10.05 -14.75
C TYR A 30 1.26 10.36 -15.63
N ASP A 31 1.11 11.30 -16.56
CA ASP A 31 2.24 11.88 -17.30
C ASP A 31 2.92 13.01 -16.50
N LEU A 32 3.21 12.71 -15.23
CA LEU A 32 3.86 13.62 -14.28
C LEU A 32 5.10 12.95 -13.73
N LYS A 33 6.15 13.70 -13.46
CA LYS A 33 7.39 13.17 -12.87
C LYS A 33 7.44 13.45 -11.38
N ALA A 34 7.23 12.42 -10.57
CA ALA A 34 7.56 12.43 -9.15
C ALA A 34 8.97 11.82 -8.97
N ASN A 35 9.83 12.46 -8.17
CA ASN A 35 11.14 11.90 -7.88
C ASN A 35 10.98 10.63 -7.02
N LYS A 36 11.47 9.50 -7.53
CA LYS A 36 11.30 8.19 -6.90
C LYS A 36 11.94 8.10 -5.52
N ASP A 37 13.13 8.68 -5.32
CA ASP A 37 13.83 8.63 -4.04
C ASP A 37 13.10 9.46 -2.97
N ASP A 38 12.58 10.63 -3.38
CA ASP A 38 11.69 11.44 -2.55
C ASP A 38 10.40 10.67 -2.21
N CYS A 39 9.83 9.93 -3.16
CA CYS A 39 8.63 9.12 -2.92
C CYS A 39 8.88 7.95 -1.96
N VAL A 40 10.03 7.29 -2.04
CA VAL A 40 10.39 6.24 -1.07
C VAL A 40 10.54 6.83 0.33
N LYS A 41 11.15 8.02 0.46
CA LYS A 41 11.22 8.73 1.75
C LYS A 41 9.85 9.16 2.25
N ALA A 42 8.98 9.67 1.37
CA ALA A 42 7.61 10.01 1.71
C ALA A 42 6.81 8.78 2.17
N GLN A 43 6.98 7.63 1.49
CA GLN A 43 6.36 6.36 1.91
C GLN A 43 6.80 5.96 3.32
N ASN A 44 8.09 6.09 3.64
CA ASN A 44 8.61 5.81 4.97
C ASN A 44 8.08 6.76 6.05
N GLY A 45 7.59 7.94 5.68
CA GLY A 45 6.95 8.89 6.57
C GLY A 45 5.46 8.62 6.86
N ILE A 46 4.85 7.62 6.20
CA ILE A 46 3.46 7.26 6.47
C ILE A 46 3.37 6.60 7.86
N VAL A 47 2.55 7.17 8.74
CA VAL A 47 2.35 6.67 10.10
C VAL A 47 1.28 5.58 10.10
N TYR A 48 1.62 4.42 10.67
CA TYR A 48 0.72 3.29 10.88
C TYR A 48 0.49 3.07 12.38
N LEU A 49 -0.68 2.54 12.74
CA LEU A 49 -0.97 2.14 14.11
C LEU A 49 -0.25 0.84 14.44
N GLU A 50 0.45 0.83 15.57
CA GLU A 50 1.07 -0.37 16.13
C GLU A 50 0.14 -1.00 17.18
N PRO A 51 0.09 -2.33 17.31
CA PRO A 51 0.84 -3.34 16.55
C PRO A 51 0.15 -3.82 15.26
N SER A 52 -1.04 -3.30 14.95
CA SER A 52 -1.89 -3.79 13.85
C SER A 52 -1.34 -3.51 12.45
N LYS A 53 -0.40 -2.56 12.31
CA LYS A 53 0.16 -2.07 11.05
C LYS A 53 -0.93 -1.59 10.09
N THR A 54 -1.83 -0.77 10.59
CA THR A 54 -2.99 -0.27 9.84
C THR A 54 -3.04 1.25 9.76
N LEU A 55 -3.71 1.78 8.74
CA LEU A 55 -3.92 3.22 8.59
C LEU A 55 -5.08 3.72 9.45
N GLY A 56 -4.75 4.38 10.57
CA GLY A 56 -5.70 5.09 11.42
C GLY A 56 -6.86 4.22 11.93
N THR A 57 -7.94 4.88 12.36
CA THR A 57 -9.19 4.22 12.80
C THR A 57 -10.17 4.07 11.64
N GLU A 58 -11.36 3.51 11.86
CA GLU A 58 -12.40 3.26 10.83
C GLU A 58 -13.06 4.54 10.26
N SER A 59 -12.71 5.73 10.75
CA SER A 59 -13.31 7.01 10.35
C SER A 59 -12.82 7.53 8.99
N ARG A 60 -13.07 8.80 8.65
CA ARG A 60 -12.48 9.41 7.45
C ARG A 60 -10.95 9.42 7.58
N LEU A 61 -10.27 8.78 6.65
CA LEU A 61 -8.81 8.86 6.53
C LEU A 61 -8.46 9.79 5.38
N GLU A 62 -7.69 10.82 5.67
CA GLU A 62 -6.96 11.63 4.71
C GLU A 62 -5.52 11.78 5.22
N THR A 63 -4.64 10.93 4.70
CA THR A 63 -3.21 10.98 4.99
C THR A 63 -2.50 11.60 3.80
N THR A 64 -1.62 12.54 4.08
CA THR A 64 -0.68 13.06 3.09
C THR A 64 0.72 12.91 3.66
N ALA A 65 1.62 12.32 2.87
CA ALA A 65 3.04 12.25 3.19
C ALA A 65 3.81 12.90 2.04
N SER A 66 4.61 13.91 2.36
CA SER A 66 5.35 14.69 1.37
C SER A 66 6.80 14.83 1.79
N VAL A 67 7.71 14.53 0.87
CA VAL A 67 9.14 14.76 1.02
C VAL A 67 9.66 15.30 -0.31
N GLY A 68 10.38 16.42 -0.26
CA GLY A 68 10.91 17.07 -1.46
C GLY A 68 9.84 17.27 -2.52
N SER A 69 10.10 16.72 -3.70
CA SER A 69 9.22 16.85 -4.87
C SER A 69 8.12 15.79 -4.96
N CYS A 70 7.99 14.86 -4.01
CA CYS A 70 6.97 13.82 -4.02
C CYS A 70 5.91 14.02 -2.94
N THR A 71 4.65 13.85 -3.33
CA THR A 71 3.49 13.84 -2.44
C THR A 71 2.67 12.56 -2.65
N ILE A 72 2.48 11.82 -1.57
CA ILE A 72 1.62 10.63 -1.48
C ILE A 72 0.35 11.05 -0.75
N LYS A 73 -0.80 10.86 -1.40
CA LYS A 73 -2.12 11.06 -0.79
C LYS A 73 -2.81 9.70 -0.66
N ILE A 74 -3.28 9.40 0.54
CA ILE A 74 -4.08 8.21 0.82
C ILE A 74 -5.37 8.70 1.45
N HIS A 75 -6.48 8.41 0.81
CA HIS A 75 -7.77 8.69 1.41
C HIS A 75 -8.70 7.50 1.29
N ARG A 76 -9.59 7.37 2.26
CA ARG A 76 -10.57 6.29 2.28
C ARG A 76 -11.81 6.71 1.51
N ARG A 77 -12.23 5.91 0.53
CA ARG A 77 -13.40 6.21 -0.32
C ARG A 77 -14.72 5.92 0.40
N ARG A 78 -14.73 5.00 1.35
CA ARG A 78 -15.87 4.66 2.21
C ARG A 78 -15.41 4.56 3.66
N PRO A 79 -16.11 5.13 4.65
CA PRO A 79 -15.71 5.09 6.07
C PRO A 79 -15.91 3.70 6.70
N GLN A 80 -15.45 2.65 6.03
CA GLN A 80 -15.63 1.26 6.43
C GLN A 80 -14.25 0.60 6.47
N ASN A 81 -13.97 -0.03 7.61
CA ASN A 81 -12.80 -0.86 7.91
C ASN A 81 -11.44 -0.17 7.75
N ILE A 82 -10.41 -0.83 8.27
CA ILE A 82 -9.05 -0.29 8.33
C ILE A 82 -8.18 -0.94 7.25
N ALA A 83 -7.46 -0.12 6.48
CA ALA A 83 -6.52 -0.58 5.47
C ALA A 83 -5.18 -0.98 6.10
N ALA A 84 -4.62 -2.10 5.65
CA ALA A 84 -3.33 -2.58 6.12
C ALA A 84 -2.18 -1.86 5.41
N LYS A 85 -1.03 -1.75 6.09
CA LYS A 85 0.22 -1.24 5.51
C LYS A 85 0.60 -1.97 4.23
N ALA A 86 0.43 -3.29 4.20
CA ALA A 86 0.77 -4.11 3.03
C ALA A 86 0.00 -3.67 1.77
N ASP A 87 -1.27 -3.30 1.92
CA ASP A 87 -2.12 -2.86 0.81
C ASP A 87 -1.63 -1.53 0.21
N VAL A 88 -1.18 -0.63 1.10
CA VAL A 88 -0.58 0.66 0.71
C VAL A 88 0.77 0.44 0.01
N ASP A 89 1.61 -0.43 0.58
CA ASP A 89 2.93 -0.73 0.01
C ASP A 89 2.80 -1.35 -1.39
N ASP A 90 1.86 -2.27 -1.59
CA ASP A 90 1.61 -2.90 -2.89
C ASP A 90 1.08 -1.89 -3.92
N ALA A 91 0.22 -0.97 -3.49
CA ALA A 91 -0.27 0.12 -4.33
C ALA A 91 0.85 1.08 -4.75
N LEU A 92 1.67 1.53 -3.80
CA LEU A 92 2.81 2.41 -4.08
C LEU A 92 3.84 1.72 -4.98
N ASN A 93 4.16 0.45 -4.73
CA ASN A 93 5.02 -0.35 -5.59
C ASN A 93 4.50 -0.47 -7.03
N SER A 94 3.19 -0.46 -7.21
CA SER A 94 2.56 -0.48 -8.54
C SER A 94 2.68 0.88 -9.22
N ILE A 95 2.42 1.98 -8.50
CA ILE A 95 2.55 3.35 -9.02
C ILE A 95 4.01 3.70 -9.34
N PHE A 96 4.98 3.28 -8.54
CA PHE A 96 6.41 3.53 -8.78
C PHE A 96 6.99 2.81 -10.00
N LYS A 97 6.22 1.91 -10.64
CA LYS A 97 6.57 1.31 -11.93
C LYS A 97 6.13 2.17 -13.12
N CYS A 98 5.29 3.17 -12.92
CA CYS A 98 4.97 4.16 -13.96
C CYS A 98 6.25 4.91 -14.38
N SER A 99 6.34 5.30 -15.66
CA SER A 99 7.50 6.04 -16.20
C SER A 99 7.82 7.32 -15.42
N GLY A 100 6.79 7.98 -14.90
CA GLY A 100 6.91 9.17 -14.06
C GLY A 100 6.87 8.92 -12.55
N SER A 101 6.82 7.66 -12.10
CA SER A 101 6.60 7.27 -10.69
C SER A 101 5.38 7.94 -10.04
N SER A 102 4.38 8.32 -10.85
CA SER A 102 3.19 9.03 -10.46
C SER A 102 1.95 8.37 -11.05
N GLY A 103 0.83 8.51 -10.37
CA GLY A 103 -0.39 7.82 -10.74
C GLY A 103 -1.32 7.68 -9.55
N TYR A 104 -2.38 6.90 -9.73
CA TYR A 104 -3.24 6.47 -8.65
C TYR A 104 -3.74 5.05 -8.87
N THR A 105 -4.20 4.46 -7.78
CA THR A 105 -4.98 3.22 -7.81
C THR A 105 -5.97 3.22 -6.66
N ILE A 106 -7.05 2.49 -6.85
CA ILE A 106 -7.97 2.10 -5.79
C ILE A 106 -7.50 0.73 -5.29
N VAL A 107 -7.51 0.53 -3.97
CA VAL A 107 -7.11 -0.71 -3.32
C VAL A 107 -8.25 -1.21 -2.45
N TYR A 108 -8.70 -2.42 -2.73
CA TYR A 108 -9.64 -3.16 -1.89
C TYR A 108 -8.86 -4.00 -0.90
N SER A 109 -8.71 -3.48 0.31
CA SER A 109 -8.07 -4.17 1.43
C SER A 109 -8.87 -5.40 1.84
N VAL A 110 -8.15 -6.41 2.35
CA VAL A 110 -8.69 -7.70 2.83
C VAL A 110 -9.76 -7.55 3.91
N ASN A 111 -9.80 -6.41 4.60
CA ASN A 111 -10.81 -6.09 5.61
C ASN A 111 -12.04 -5.37 5.02
N ASN A 112 -12.31 -5.42 3.71
CA ASN A 112 -13.35 -4.61 3.05
C ASN A 112 -13.15 -3.10 3.24
N SER A 113 -11.90 -2.62 3.30
CA SER A 113 -11.59 -1.18 3.24
C SER A 113 -11.29 -0.79 1.80
N ASP A 114 -11.82 0.34 1.34
CA ASP A 114 -11.56 0.91 0.02
C ASP A 114 -10.76 2.20 0.20
N ILE A 115 -9.48 2.15 -0.18
CA ILE A 115 -8.59 3.32 -0.17
C ILE A 115 -8.19 3.69 -1.59
N GLN A 116 -8.09 4.98 -1.83
CA GLN A 116 -7.40 5.53 -2.99
C GLN A 116 -6.00 5.96 -2.57
N VAL A 117 -5.00 5.46 -3.29
CA VAL A 117 -3.60 5.86 -3.14
C VAL A 117 -3.19 6.62 -4.40
N SER A 118 -2.70 7.83 -4.23
CA SER A 118 -2.22 8.70 -5.32
C SER A 118 -0.81 9.17 -5.03
N VAL A 119 0.03 9.21 -6.06
CA VAL A 119 1.37 9.80 -6.03
C VAL A 119 1.45 10.89 -7.09
N MET A 120 1.83 12.10 -6.68
CA MET A 120 1.96 13.27 -7.53
C MET A 120 3.19 14.08 -7.13
N PRO A 121 3.76 14.87 -8.06
CA PRO A 121 4.75 15.86 -7.67
C PRO A 121 4.14 16.91 -6.73
N SER A 122 4.91 17.40 -5.76
CA SER A 122 4.41 18.31 -4.69
C SER A 122 3.88 19.66 -5.17
N ASN A 123 4.16 20.05 -6.42
CA ASN A 123 3.75 21.33 -7.00
C ASN A 123 2.52 21.20 -7.93
N TYR A 124 1.72 20.14 -7.76
CA TYR A 124 0.58 19.80 -8.62
C TYR A 124 -0.75 19.76 -7.86
#